data_AF-A0A926G1S2-F1
#
_entry.id   AF-A0A926G1S2-F1
#
_cell.length_a   1.000
_cell.length_b   1.000
_cell.length_c   1.000
_cell.angle_alpha   90.00
_cell.angle_beta   90.00
_cell.angle_gamma   90.00
#
_symmetry.space_group_name_H-M   'P 1'
#
loop_
_entity.id
_entity.type
_entity.pdbx_description
1 polymer ?
#
loop_
_entity_poly.entity_id
_entity_poly.type
_entity_poly.pdbx_seq_one_letter_code
_entity_poly.pdbx_strand_id
1 'polypeptide(L)' 'MSGQNSIEDRVYFARRALQELAMAERCTMRCAALVHLKLAAEYQRRAKGAESVPVERRGLELA' A
#
# COMPACT_ATOMS: atom_id res chain seq x y z
N MET A 1 19.75 19.23 -2.37
CA MET A 1 18.38 19.80 -2.26
C MET A 1 17.42 18.62 -2.13
N SER A 2 17.06 18.17 -0.91
CA SER A 2 16.41 16.85 -0.76
C SER A 2 15.43 16.73 0.42
N GLY A 3 14.94 17.86 0.95
CA GLY A 3 14.01 17.87 2.10
C GLY A 3 12.52 17.97 1.74
N GLN A 4 12.19 18.55 0.58
CA GLN A 4 10.81 18.83 0.17
C GLN A 4 10.04 17.57 -0.27
N ASN A 5 10.72 16.59 -0.86
CA ASN A 5 10.08 15.33 -1.30
C ASN A 5 9.46 14.54 -0.13
N SER A 6 10.06 14.53 1.06
CA SER A 6 9.62 13.61 2.12
C SER A 6 8.21 13.88 2.66
N ILE A 7 7.77 15.13 2.70
CA ILE A 7 6.42 15.49 3.17
C ILE A 7 5.39 15.24 2.06
N GLU A 8 5.71 15.67 0.83
CA GLU A 8 4.86 15.45 -0.34
C GLU A 8 4.67 13.96 -0.62
N ASP A 9 5.71 13.15 -0.47
CA ASP A 9 5.67 11.68 -0.59
C ASP A 9 4.76 11.07 0.49
N ARG A 10 4.86 11.51 1.74
CA ARG A 10 3.98 11.02 2.82
C ARG A 10 2.51 11.37 2.56
N VAL A 11 2.23 12.59 2.10
CA VAL A 11 0.88 13.02 1.74
C VAL A 11 0.35 12.23 0.55
N TYR A 12 1.19 11.99 -0.47
CA TYR A 12 0.87 11.14 -1.60
C TYR A 12 0.49 9.73 -1.14
N PHE A 13 1.32 9.09 -0.31
CA PHE A 13 1.06 7.74 0.18
C PHE A 13 -0.19 7.67 1.06
N ALA A 14 -0.44 8.68 1.91
CA ALA A 14 -1.66 8.74 2.71
C ALA A 14 -2.92 8.82 1.82
N ARG A 15 -2.91 9.67 0.79
CA ARG A 15 -4.01 9.78 -0.18
C ARG A 15 -4.19 8.48 -0.96
N ARG A 16 -3.09 7.86 -1.39
CA ARG A 16 -3.13 6.61 -2.15
C ARG A 16 -3.67 5.44 -1.32
N ALA A 17 -3.30 5.36 -0.04
CA ALA A 17 -3.85 4.37 0.87
C ALA A 17 -5.38 4.44 0.96
N LEU A 18 -5.95 5.64 1.06
CA LEU A 18 -7.41 5.84 1.10
C LEU A 18 -8.07 5.43 -0.22
N GLN A 19 -7.43 5.71 -1.36
CA GLN A 19 -7.94 5.27 -2.67
C GLN A 19 -7.97 3.75 -2.78
N GLU A 20 -6.90 3.06 -2.38
CA GLU A 20 -6.85 1.60 -2.43
C GLU A 20 -7.87 0.95 -1.49
N LEU A 21 -8.16 1.55 -0.32
CA LEU A 21 -9.25 1.10 0.55
C LEU A 21 -10.62 1.23 -0.13
N ALA A 22 -10.90 2.38 -0.74
CA ALA A 22 -12.14 2.60 -1.47
C ALA A 22 -12.28 1.64 -2.66
N MET A 23 -11.17 1.28 -3.32
CA MET A 23 -11.16 0.25 -4.38
C MET A 23 -11.46 -1.14 -3.83
N ALA A 24 -10.86 -1.51 -2.69
CA ALA A 24 -11.12 -2.79 -2.04
C ALA A 24 -12.59 -2.97 -1.64
N GLU A 25 -13.23 -1.92 -1.13
CA GLU A 25 -14.66 -1.92 -0.77
C GLU A 25 -15.59 -2.10 -1.98
N ARG A 26 -15.18 -1.57 -3.14
CA ARG A 26 -15.96 -1.64 -4.39
C ARG A 26 -15.68 -2.90 -5.21
N CYS A 27 -14.64 -3.66 -4.87
CA CYS A 27 -14.28 -4.87 -5.58
C CYS A 27 -15.26 -6.01 -5.29
N THR A 28 -15.86 -6.55 -6.34
CA THR A 28 -16.68 -7.78 -6.29
C THR A 28 -15.82 -9.04 -6.21
N MET A 29 -14.60 -9.00 -6.75
CA MET A 29 -13.66 -10.12 -6.73
C MET A 29 -12.82 -10.11 -5.46
N ARG A 30 -12.95 -11.16 -4.65
CA ARG A 30 -12.21 -11.30 -3.37
C ARG A 30 -10.69 -11.21 -3.55
N CYS A 31 -10.13 -11.81 -4.59
CA CYS A 31 -8.69 -11.75 -4.84
C CYS A 31 -8.20 -10.32 -5.16
N ALA A 32 -8.95 -9.57 -5.96
CA ALA A 32 -8.64 -8.17 -6.27
C ALA A 32 -8.76 -7.29 -5.02
N ALA A 33 -9.81 -7.46 -4.22
CA ALA A 33 -9.97 -6.75 -2.95
C ALA A 33 -8.77 -6.99 -2.01
N LEU A 34 -8.27 -8.22 -1.91
CA LEU A 34 -7.08 -8.53 -1.10
C LEU A 34 -5.81 -7.84 -1.60
N VAL A 35 -5.65 -7.68 -2.92
CA VAL A 35 -4.50 -6.95 -3.49
C VAL A 35 -4.59 -5.47 -3.12
N HIS A 36 -5.76 -4.85 -3.29
CA HIS A 36 -5.99 -3.46 -2.89
C HIS A 36 -5.76 -3.24 -1.38
N LEU A 37 -6.20 -4.17 -0.52
CA LEU A 37 -5.93 -4.10 0.91
C LEU A 37 -4.43 -4.19 1.24
N LYS A 38 -3.68 -5.06 0.55
CA LYS A 38 -2.22 -5.16 0.72
C LYS A 38 -1.52 -3.88 0.29
N LEU A 39 -1.94 -3.28 -0.83
CA LEU A 39 -1.42 -2.01 -1.32
C LEU A 39 -1.75 -0.86 -0.35
N ALA A 40 -2.98 -0.79 0.15
CA ALA A 40 -3.37 0.20 1.16
C ALA A 40 -2.47 0.14 2.41
N ALA A 41 -2.21 -1.07 2.91
CA ALA A 41 -1.34 -1.27 4.06
C ALA A 41 0.11 -0.84 3.79
N GLU A 42 0.65 -1.13 2.59
CA GLU A 42 1.98 -0.68 2.20
C GLU A 42 2.06 0.84 2.09
N TYR A 43 1.08 1.49 1.48
CA TYR A 43 1.04 2.94 1.41
C TYR A 43 0.89 3.60 2.80
N GLN A 44 0.11 3.02 3.72
CA GLN A 44 0.05 3.49 5.10
C GLN A 44 1.40 3.38 5.82
N ARG A 45 2.18 2.31 5.56
CA ARG A 45 3.55 2.20 6.10
C ARG A 45 4.46 3.30 5.58
N ARG A 46 4.48 3.52 4.26
CA ARG A 46 5.32 4.56 3.65
C ARG A 46 4.91 5.97 4.07
N ALA A 47 3.62 6.24 4.26
CA ALA A 47 3.13 7.50 4.79
C ALA A 47 3.64 7.79 6.22
N LYS A 48 3.91 6.75 7.02
CA LYS A 48 4.54 6.85 8.34
C LYS A 48 6.07 6.98 8.29
N GLY A 49 6.67 6.97 7.10
CA GLY A 49 8.11 7.01 6.91
C GLY A 49 8.80 5.66 7.09
N ALA A 50 8.07 4.54 7.06
CA ALA A 50 8.69 3.22 7.02
C ALA A 50 9.21 2.92 5.60
N GLU A 51 10.38 2.30 5.53
CA GLU A 51 10.93 1.83 4.26
C GLU A 51 10.04 0.75 3.65
N SER A 52 9.96 0.73 2.31
CA SER A 52 9.17 -0.25 1.60
C SER A 52 9.75 -1.65 1.76
N VAL A 53 8.95 -2.60 2.24
CA VAL A 53 9.34 -4.01 2.25
C VAL A 53 8.94 -4.62 0.91
N PRO A 54 9.84 -5.29 0.18
CA PRO A 54 9.50 -5.95 -1.08
C PRO A 54 8.31 -6.91 -0.88
N VAL A 55 7.29 -6.81 -1.75
CA VAL A 55 6.11 -7.70 -1.76
C VAL A 55 6.44 -9.05 -2.41
N GLU A 56 7.69 -9.50 -2.33
CA GLU A 56 8.12 -10.75 -2.92
C GLU A 56 8.20 -11.86 -1.85
N ARG A 57 7.48 -12.95 -2.13
CA ARG A 57 7.55 -14.29 -1.51
C ARG A 57 6.90 -14.49 -0.13
N ARG A 58 5.56 -14.39 -0.06
CA ARG A 58 4.75 -15.20 0.87
C ARG A 58 3.69 -16.02 0.12
N GLY A 59 4.12 -16.68 -0.96
CA GLY A 59 3.36 -17.70 -1.67
C GLY A 59 4.35 -18.81 -2.05
N LEU A 60 4.00 -20.05 -1.74
CA LEU A 60 4.79 -21.29 -1.77
C LEU A 60 5.66 -21.57 -0.54
N GLU A 61 5.02 -22.04 0.53
CA GLU A 61 5.53 -23.14 1.37
C GLU A 61 4.35 -23.71 2.16
N LEU A 62 3.53 -24.48 1.46
CA LEU A 62 2.63 -25.49 2.03
C LEU A 62 2.67 -26.64 1.02
N ALA A 63 3.77 -27.39 1.09
CA ALA A 63 3.87 -28.76 0.59
C ALA A 63 3.69 -29.68 1.81
#